data_AF-E6VYP6-F1
#
_entry.id   AF-E6VYP6-F1
#
_cell.length_a   1.000
_cell.length_b   1.000
_cell.length_c   1.000
_cell.angle_alpha   90.00
_cell.angle_beta   90.00
_cell.angle_gamma   90.00
#
_symmetry.space_group_name_H-M   'P 1'
#
loop_
_entity.id
_entity.type
_entity.pdbx_description
1 polymer ?
#
loop_
_entity_poly.entity_id
_entity_poly.type
_entity_poly.pdbx_seq_one_letter_code
_entity_poly.pdbx_strand_id
1 'polypeptide(L)'
;MLLAVAGLAVDMGNMYVTHTRLQAAVDAGALAGSLELPYDPDLSKGIVQQAVSDMIHTNMPDAVVESVSPGTEVRSVVVTAKAKVNLLVMGFLNLADQWVEAGAAAGFNKLEIVFVIDNSGSMKGTPINLVKEASIGLTDLLIPDGQQPDTKVGLVAFRGKVRLGGDVDGLEAGCRNADGSVNTGIHEDFMSMYWALSSYYRNQIDLDTCSSIPESRPLSQDKGDIVEGINSQTALGSASGTVISEGIKWARHMLTPEAPYTQAGDKKDFRKIMIVLTDGDTEDGECGGSYRASFRPNNYWTNAYYGMGVDTAHCQDGGVLNQDMLAEAQLAKDEGIEIFAIRFGVSDNTDISLMKQIASSKAGTNDHYFDAPSVYDIPDVFKKIGKQLGWRLLN
;
A
#
# COMPACT_ATOMS: atom_id res chain seq x y z
N MET A 1 12.60 -59.06 2.20
CA MET A 1 13.31 -57.91 1.59
C MET A 1 12.34 -56.87 1.01
N LEU A 2 11.37 -57.25 0.16
CA LEU A 2 10.35 -56.32 -0.39
C LEU A 2 9.54 -55.55 0.67
N LEU A 3 9.11 -56.20 1.76
CA LEU A 3 8.37 -55.54 2.85
C LEU A 3 9.21 -54.50 3.62
N ALA A 4 10.52 -54.73 3.77
CA ALA A 4 11.41 -53.79 4.44
C ALA A 4 11.67 -52.54 3.56
N VAL A 5 11.82 -52.74 2.25
CA VAL A 5 11.98 -51.64 1.29
C VAL A 5 10.71 -50.80 1.18
N ALA A 6 9.53 -51.45 1.13
CA ALA A 6 8.25 -50.75 1.15
C ALA A 6 8.03 -49.96 2.45
N GLY A 7 8.42 -50.52 3.58
CA GLY A 7 8.35 -49.86 4.88
C GLY A 7 9.22 -48.62 5.01
N LEU A 8 10.47 -48.71 4.56
CA LEU A 8 11.39 -47.56 4.49
C LEU A 8 10.83 -46.46 3.59
N ALA A 9 10.21 -46.81 2.46
CA ALA A 9 9.59 -45.84 1.57
C ALA A 9 8.42 -45.09 2.24
N VAL A 10 7.61 -45.78 3.05
CA VAL A 10 6.53 -45.16 3.83
C VAL A 10 7.08 -44.22 4.91
N ASP A 11 8.12 -44.66 5.64
CA ASP A 11 8.78 -43.86 6.67
C ASP A 11 9.41 -42.58 6.08
N MET A 12 10.09 -42.69 4.94
CA MET A 12 10.63 -41.53 4.20
C MET A 12 9.51 -40.62 3.68
N GLY A 13 8.40 -41.18 3.21
CA GLY A 13 7.23 -40.41 2.79
C GLY A 13 6.63 -39.60 3.95
N ASN A 14 6.49 -40.21 5.13
CA ASN A 14 6.01 -39.53 6.33
C ASN A 14 6.99 -38.45 6.79
N MET A 15 8.30 -38.71 6.80
CA MET A 15 9.31 -37.68 7.11
C MET A 15 9.20 -36.48 6.17
N TYR A 16 9.07 -36.73 4.86
CA TYR A 16 8.95 -35.67 3.87
C TYR A 16 7.66 -34.84 4.06
N VAL A 17 6.52 -35.50 4.25
CA VAL A 17 5.24 -34.80 4.51
C VAL A 17 5.31 -34.00 5.81
N THR A 18 5.86 -34.56 6.89
CA THR A 18 6.01 -33.83 8.16
C THR A 18 6.95 -32.64 8.02
N HIS A 19 8.09 -32.79 7.33
CA HIS A 19 9.02 -31.69 7.09
C HIS A 19 8.36 -30.57 6.26
N THR A 20 7.64 -30.90 5.18
CA THR A 20 6.94 -29.87 4.37
C THR A 20 5.88 -29.12 5.15
N ARG A 21 5.12 -29.80 6.02
CA ARG A 21 4.15 -29.16 6.92
C ARG A 21 4.83 -28.29 7.98
N LEU A 22 5.91 -28.79 8.58
CA LEU A 22 6.69 -28.05 9.57
C LEU A 22 7.29 -26.78 8.94
N GLN A 23 7.86 -26.87 7.74
CA GLN A 23 8.41 -25.71 7.04
C GLN A 23 7.33 -24.64 6.81
N ALA A 24 6.13 -25.04 6.36
CA ALA A 24 5.02 -24.10 6.17
C ALA A 24 4.59 -23.44 7.49
N ALA A 25 4.55 -24.20 8.59
CA ALA A 25 4.25 -23.66 9.91
C ALA A 25 5.32 -22.67 10.40
N VAL A 26 6.60 -23.00 10.21
CA VAL A 26 7.73 -22.14 10.60
C VAL A 26 7.80 -20.87 9.75
N ASP A 27 7.52 -20.95 8.45
CA ASP A 27 7.42 -19.78 7.57
C ASP A 27 6.30 -18.82 8.04
N ALA A 28 5.12 -19.37 8.35
CA ALA A 28 4.02 -18.58 8.92
C ALA A 28 4.38 -18.00 10.29
N GLY A 29 5.08 -18.77 11.13
CA GLY A 29 5.58 -18.33 12.44
C GLY A 29 6.55 -17.17 12.34
N ALA A 30 7.57 -17.26 11.48
CA ALA A 30 8.52 -16.19 11.25
C ALA A 30 7.83 -14.92 10.74
N LEU A 31 6.89 -15.04 9.81
CA LEU A 31 6.11 -13.90 9.31
C LEU A 31 5.24 -13.26 10.39
N ALA A 32 4.61 -14.06 11.24
CA ALA A 32 3.85 -13.56 12.39
C ALA A 32 4.75 -12.82 13.37
N GLY A 33 5.93 -13.37 13.68
CA GLY A 33 6.93 -12.74 14.53
C GLY A 33 7.45 -11.42 13.96
N SER A 34 7.70 -11.34 12.65
CA SER A 34 8.25 -10.12 12.04
C SER A 34 7.31 -8.93 12.16
N LEU A 35 5.99 -9.17 12.21
CA LEU A 35 4.97 -8.12 12.37
C LEU A 35 4.96 -7.48 13.76
N GLU A 36 5.46 -8.19 14.77
CA GLU A 36 5.50 -7.73 16.17
C GLU A 36 6.79 -6.99 16.52
N LEU A 37 7.76 -6.96 15.60
CA LEU A 37 9.04 -6.25 15.77
C LEU A 37 8.88 -4.75 16.13
N PRO A 38 7.86 -3.99 15.69
CA PRO A 38 7.64 -2.62 16.15
C PRO A 38 7.46 -2.51 17.66
N TYR A 39 6.84 -3.51 18.27
CA TYR A 39 6.52 -3.52 19.69
C TYR A 39 7.62 -4.20 20.51
N ASP A 40 8.36 -5.13 19.92
CA ASP A 40 9.44 -5.90 20.57
C ASP A 40 10.66 -6.06 19.64
N PRO A 41 11.38 -4.96 19.34
CA PRO A 41 12.44 -4.94 18.32
C PRO A 41 13.65 -5.81 18.69
N ASP A 42 13.95 -5.90 19.98
CA ASP A 42 15.09 -6.67 20.52
C ASP A 42 14.66 -8.06 21.05
N LEU A 43 13.41 -8.47 20.80
CA LEU A 43 12.81 -9.73 21.28
C LEU A 43 12.84 -9.90 22.82
N SER A 44 13.03 -8.82 23.56
CA SER A 44 13.20 -8.83 25.01
C SER A 44 11.88 -8.83 25.79
N LYS A 45 10.78 -8.43 25.15
CA LYS A 45 9.44 -8.39 25.76
C LYS A 45 8.67 -9.70 25.60
N GLY A 46 9.16 -10.62 24.78
CA GLY A 46 8.55 -11.92 24.51
C GLY A 46 7.32 -11.88 23.60
N ILE A 47 6.99 -10.71 23.02
CA ILE A 47 5.80 -10.54 22.17
C ILE A 47 6.01 -11.29 20.86
N VAL A 48 7.20 -11.14 20.26
CA VAL A 48 7.59 -11.85 19.03
C VAL A 48 7.62 -13.37 19.27
N GLN A 49 8.22 -13.82 20.37
CA GLN A 49 8.26 -15.24 20.74
C GLN A 49 6.85 -15.83 20.87
N GLN A 50 5.93 -15.09 21.51
CA GLN A 50 4.56 -15.52 21.69
C GLN A 50 3.84 -15.63 20.35
N ALA A 51 3.92 -14.60 19.49
CA ALA A 51 3.30 -14.61 18.18
C ALA A 51 3.82 -15.75 17.28
N VAL A 52 5.13 -16.01 17.29
CA VAL A 52 5.74 -17.15 16.58
C VAL A 52 5.19 -18.48 17.08
N SER A 53 5.15 -18.66 18.41
CA SER A 53 4.73 -19.91 19.03
C SER A 53 3.25 -20.20 18.77
N ASP A 54 2.40 -19.18 18.89
CA ASP A 54 0.95 -19.28 18.63
C ASP A 54 0.68 -19.64 17.17
N MET A 55 1.41 -19.02 16.24
CA MET A 55 1.22 -19.28 14.80
C MET A 55 1.72 -20.67 14.41
N ILE A 56 2.88 -21.11 14.92
CA ILE A 56 3.39 -22.47 14.66
C ILE A 56 2.44 -23.51 15.25
N HIS A 57 2.00 -23.34 16.49
CA HIS A 57 1.07 -24.26 17.15
C HIS A 57 -0.27 -24.33 16.41
N THR A 58 -0.76 -23.21 15.87
CA THR A 58 -2.00 -23.18 15.07
C THR A 58 -1.89 -24.02 13.79
N ASN A 59 -0.74 -23.99 13.12
CA ASN A 59 -0.51 -24.72 11.87
C ASN A 59 -0.03 -26.16 12.09
N MET A 60 0.67 -26.42 13.19
CA MET A 60 1.21 -27.73 13.54
C MET A 60 1.34 -27.87 15.07
N PRO A 61 0.30 -28.37 15.77
CA PRO A 61 0.29 -28.43 17.24
C PRO A 61 1.43 -29.26 17.86
N ASP A 62 1.91 -30.28 17.15
CA ASP A 62 2.99 -31.16 17.61
C ASP A 62 4.40 -30.59 17.36
N ALA A 63 4.51 -29.41 16.75
CA ALA A 63 5.79 -28.74 16.54
C ALA A 63 6.27 -28.04 17.82
N VAL A 64 7.57 -28.10 18.05
CA VAL A 64 8.24 -27.46 19.18
C VAL A 64 9.16 -26.37 18.63
N VAL A 65 8.92 -25.12 19.01
CA VAL A 65 9.82 -24.00 18.70
C VAL A 65 11.11 -24.18 19.49
N GLU A 66 12.25 -24.19 18.79
CA GLU A 66 13.57 -24.36 19.40
C GLU A 66 14.26 -23.02 19.65
N SER A 67 14.16 -22.10 18.69
CA SER A 67 14.72 -20.76 18.84
C SER A 67 13.93 -19.72 18.07
N VAL A 68 13.91 -18.52 18.64
CA VAL A 68 13.49 -17.28 17.97
C VAL A 68 14.58 -16.27 18.27
N SER A 69 15.15 -15.68 17.23
CA SER A 69 16.27 -14.75 17.35
C SER A 69 16.18 -13.62 16.32
N PRO A 70 16.82 -12.47 16.55
CA PRO A 70 16.92 -11.43 15.52
C PRO A 70 17.64 -11.98 14.28
N GLY A 71 17.17 -11.61 13.09
CA GLY A 71 17.88 -11.93 11.84
C GLY A 71 19.00 -10.95 11.53
N THR A 72 19.68 -11.16 10.39
CA THR A 72 20.78 -10.30 9.93
C THR A 72 20.29 -8.99 9.32
N GLU A 73 19.08 -9.00 8.77
CA GLU A 73 18.44 -7.81 8.20
C GLU A 73 17.73 -7.00 9.28
N VAL A 74 17.66 -5.68 9.07
CA VAL A 74 16.85 -4.79 9.90
C VAL A 74 15.38 -5.27 9.84
N ARG A 75 14.68 -5.27 10.98
CA ARG A 75 13.30 -5.79 11.11
C ARG A 75 13.14 -7.23 10.61
N SER A 76 14.04 -8.13 11.00
CA SER A 76 13.90 -9.54 10.70
C SER A 76 13.99 -10.45 11.92
N VAL A 77 13.32 -11.60 11.83
CA VAL A 77 13.33 -12.67 12.84
C VAL A 77 13.70 -13.99 12.18
N VAL A 78 14.51 -14.79 12.88
CA VAL A 78 14.85 -16.16 12.51
C VAL A 78 14.21 -17.10 13.51
N VAL A 79 13.48 -18.08 13.00
CA VAL A 79 12.76 -19.09 13.78
C VAL A 79 13.26 -20.47 13.38
N THR A 80 13.54 -21.31 14.37
CA THR A 80 13.73 -22.75 14.17
C THR A 80 12.73 -23.54 15.00
N ALA A 81 12.20 -24.61 14.43
CA ALA A 81 11.32 -25.53 15.13
C ALA A 81 11.57 -26.96 14.67
N LYS A 82 11.12 -27.91 15.50
CA LYS A 82 11.19 -29.33 15.19
C LYS A 82 9.85 -30.01 15.39
N ALA A 83 9.64 -31.09 14.64
CA ALA A 83 8.48 -31.95 14.80
C ALA A 83 8.88 -33.43 14.83
N LYS A 84 8.16 -34.19 15.64
CA LYS A 84 8.36 -35.62 15.79
C LYS A 84 7.73 -36.36 14.60
N VAL A 85 8.47 -37.28 14.01
CA VAL A 85 7.97 -38.20 12.98
C VAL A 85 7.83 -39.59 13.59
N ASN A 86 6.60 -40.09 13.64
CA ASN A 86 6.34 -41.47 14.03
C ASN A 86 6.68 -42.39 12.86
N LEU A 87 7.72 -43.20 13.02
CA LEU A 87 8.16 -44.16 12.01
C LEU A 87 7.46 -45.50 12.21
N LEU A 88 6.88 -46.04 11.15
CA LEU A 88 6.10 -47.27 11.18
C LEU A 88 6.98 -48.52 11.09
N VAL A 89 8.04 -48.50 10.27
CA VAL A 89 8.88 -49.69 10.01
C VAL A 89 10.22 -49.62 10.72
N MET A 90 10.86 -48.46 10.81
CA MET A 90 12.04 -48.26 11.65
C MET A 90 11.73 -48.42 13.15
N GLY A 91 10.53 -48.04 13.59
CA GLY A 91 10.07 -48.27 14.97
C GLY A 91 9.99 -49.76 15.34
N PHE A 92 9.68 -50.64 14.36
CA PHE A 92 9.71 -52.10 14.55
C PHE A 92 11.14 -52.66 14.68
N LEU A 93 12.14 -51.94 14.17
CA LEU A 93 13.57 -52.27 14.32
C LEU A 93 14.21 -51.65 15.57
N ASN A 94 13.40 -51.11 16.49
CA ASN A 94 13.84 -50.43 17.72
C ASN A 94 14.73 -49.21 17.46
N LEU A 95 14.60 -48.58 16.30
CA LEU A 95 15.17 -47.26 16.02
C LEU A 95 14.20 -46.21 16.57
N ALA A 96 14.72 -45.28 17.36
CA ALA A 96 13.91 -44.25 18.01
C ALA A 96 13.20 -43.33 17.00
N ASP A 97 12.07 -42.76 17.43
CA ASP A 97 11.37 -41.69 16.72
C ASP A 97 12.35 -40.61 16.25
N GLN A 98 12.17 -40.15 15.02
CA GLN A 98 13.05 -39.16 14.41
C GLN A 98 12.42 -37.78 14.49
N TRP A 99 13.26 -36.77 14.64
CA TRP A 99 12.83 -35.38 14.55
C TRP A 99 13.20 -34.85 13.17
N VAL A 100 12.30 -34.05 12.60
CA VAL A 100 12.62 -33.17 11.49
C VAL A 100 12.70 -31.75 12.01
N GLU A 101 13.66 -30.99 11.52
CA GLU A 101 13.88 -29.59 11.85
C GLU A 101 13.56 -28.74 10.63
N ALA A 102 13.04 -27.53 10.87
CA ALA A 102 12.86 -26.52 9.85
C ALA A 102 13.22 -25.14 10.41
N GLY A 103 13.69 -24.27 9.53
CA GLY A 103 14.03 -22.89 9.85
C GLY A 103 13.45 -21.91 8.82
N ALA A 104 13.09 -20.72 9.28
CA ALA A 104 12.71 -19.62 8.41
C ALA A 104 13.21 -18.30 8.97
N ALA A 105 13.56 -17.40 8.06
CA ALA A 105 13.79 -15.99 8.36
C ALA A 105 12.71 -15.18 7.68
N ALA A 106 12.15 -14.17 8.35
CA ALA A 106 11.18 -13.26 7.76
C ALA A 106 11.43 -11.83 8.23
N GLY A 107 11.13 -10.86 7.37
CA GLY A 107 11.32 -9.45 7.69
C GLY A 107 10.83 -8.50 6.60
N PHE A 108 11.21 -7.23 6.76
CA PHE A 108 10.87 -6.14 5.85
C PHE A 108 12.15 -5.53 5.29
N ASN A 109 12.54 -5.96 4.11
CA ASN A 109 13.77 -5.46 3.48
C ASN A 109 13.56 -5.23 1.98
N LYS A 110 14.29 -4.25 1.43
CA LYS A 110 14.27 -3.85 0.03
C LYS A 110 12.84 -3.57 -0.49
N LEU A 111 12.06 -2.88 0.33
CA LEU A 111 10.72 -2.41 -0.03
C LEU A 111 10.78 -0.93 -0.44
N GLU A 112 10.12 -0.56 -1.51
CA GLU A 112 9.86 0.84 -1.84
C GLU A 112 8.36 1.04 -1.92
N ILE A 113 7.81 1.84 -1.01
CA ILE A 113 6.36 1.97 -0.82
C ILE A 113 5.96 3.42 -1.00
N VAL A 114 4.93 3.67 -1.81
CA VAL A 114 4.31 5.00 -1.91
C VAL A 114 2.85 4.92 -1.47
N PHE A 115 2.50 5.76 -0.50
CA PHE A 115 1.10 5.98 -0.11
C PHE A 115 0.47 6.99 -1.05
N VAL A 116 -0.60 6.60 -1.75
CA VAL A 116 -1.39 7.48 -2.61
C VAL A 116 -2.67 7.81 -1.86
N ILE A 117 -2.67 8.99 -1.24
CA ILE A 117 -3.65 9.38 -0.24
C ILE A 117 -4.63 10.39 -0.83
N ASP A 118 -5.89 9.99 -0.91
CA ASP A 118 -6.99 10.88 -1.24
C ASP A 118 -7.16 11.94 -0.14
N ASN A 119 -7.12 13.21 -0.55
CA ASN A 119 -7.35 14.36 0.32
C ASN A 119 -8.66 15.07 -0.06
N SER A 120 -9.55 14.49 -0.85
CA SER A 120 -10.85 15.06 -1.26
C SER A 120 -11.71 15.49 -0.06
N GLY A 121 -12.77 16.26 -0.31
CA GLY A 121 -13.60 16.84 0.75
C GLY A 121 -14.36 15.80 1.60
N SER A 122 -14.61 14.62 1.04
CA SER A 122 -15.27 13.47 1.70
C SER A 122 -14.39 12.82 2.76
N MET A 123 -13.06 12.91 2.61
CA MET A 123 -12.06 12.41 3.56
C MET A 123 -12.00 13.20 4.90
N LYS A 124 -12.74 14.31 5.02
CA LYS A 124 -12.66 15.23 6.17
C LYS A 124 -13.04 14.59 7.50
N GLY A 125 -12.19 14.82 8.51
CA GLY A 125 -12.45 14.41 9.89
C GLY A 125 -11.83 13.05 10.20
N THR A 126 -12.64 12.13 10.71
CA THR A 126 -12.19 10.77 11.08
C THR A 126 -11.50 10.00 9.95
N PRO A 127 -11.95 10.03 8.68
CA PRO A 127 -11.33 9.23 7.63
C PRO A 127 -9.85 9.57 7.42
N ILE A 128 -9.52 10.82 7.10
CA ILE A 128 -8.11 11.23 6.90
C ILE A 128 -7.26 11.02 8.16
N ASN A 129 -7.82 11.17 9.36
CA ASN A 129 -7.08 10.92 10.60
C ASN A 129 -6.68 9.44 10.77
N LEU A 130 -7.60 8.51 10.47
CA LEU A 130 -7.31 7.07 10.57
C LEU A 130 -6.35 6.60 9.47
N VAL A 131 -6.42 7.19 8.27
CA VAL A 131 -5.43 6.94 7.21
C VAL A 131 -4.03 7.36 7.65
N LYS A 132 -3.91 8.53 8.28
CA LYS A 132 -2.62 9.02 8.80
C LYS A 132 -2.07 8.09 9.87
N GLU A 133 -2.89 7.72 10.85
CA GLU A 133 -2.50 6.78 11.91
C GLU A 133 -2.04 5.44 11.34
N ALA A 134 -2.81 4.87 10.40
CA ALA A 134 -2.49 3.58 9.78
C ALA A 134 -1.22 3.64 8.91
N SER A 135 -1.02 4.73 8.18
CA SER A 135 0.18 4.95 7.34
C SER A 135 1.43 5.15 8.21
N ILE A 136 1.32 5.86 9.34
CA ILE A 136 2.40 5.99 10.34
C ILE A 136 2.74 4.62 10.92
N GLY A 137 1.73 3.84 11.35
CA GLY A 137 1.96 2.50 11.91
C GLY A 137 2.67 1.55 10.93
N LEU A 138 2.33 1.62 9.64
CA LEU A 138 3.05 0.86 8.61
C LEU A 138 4.46 1.42 8.38
N THR A 139 4.64 2.73 8.38
CA THR A 139 5.98 3.36 8.27
C THR A 139 6.88 2.96 9.44
N ASP A 140 6.36 2.94 10.67
CA ASP A 140 7.06 2.49 11.87
C ASP A 140 7.51 1.03 11.78
N LEU A 141 6.67 0.18 11.15
CA LEU A 141 7.01 -1.21 10.88
C LEU A 141 8.18 -1.35 9.92
N LEU A 142 8.17 -0.54 8.85
CA LEU A 142 9.12 -0.60 7.76
C LEU A 142 10.47 0.07 8.07
N ILE A 143 10.45 1.17 8.82
CA ILE A 143 11.62 1.99 9.14
C ILE A 143 11.73 2.13 10.68
N PRO A 144 12.55 1.30 11.36
CA PRO A 144 12.81 1.47 12.78
C PRO A 144 13.63 2.71 13.11
N ASP A 145 13.43 3.23 14.33
CA ASP A 145 14.21 4.35 14.84
C ASP A 145 15.69 3.99 14.99
N GLY A 146 16.58 4.91 14.58
CA GLY A 146 18.02 4.76 14.73
C GLY A 146 18.67 3.72 13.81
N GLN A 147 17.93 3.17 12.86
CA GLN A 147 18.39 2.20 11.87
C GLN A 147 18.19 2.76 10.46
N GLN A 148 18.94 2.22 9.48
CA GLN A 148 18.80 2.59 8.07
C GLN A 148 18.53 1.33 7.24
N PRO A 149 17.28 0.81 7.23
CA PRO A 149 16.95 -0.30 6.35
C PRO A 149 17.04 0.15 4.89
N ASP A 150 17.22 -0.78 3.95
CA ASP A 150 17.14 -0.46 2.51
C ASP A 150 15.73 0.03 2.10
N THR A 151 14.73 -0.16 2.96
CA THR A 151 13.35 0.23 2.72
C THR A 151 13.16 1.75 2.64
N LYS A 152 12.43 2.21 1.63
CA LYS A 152 12.05 3.63 1.44
C LYS A 152 10.55 3.79 1.41
N VAL A 153 10.08 4.92 1.91
CA VAL A 153 8.66 5.29 1.88
C VAL A 153 8.52 6.66 1.22
N GLY A 154 7.46 6.86 0.44
CA GLY A 154 7.10 8.12 -0.18
C GLY A 154 5.58 8.36 -0.07
N LEU A 155 5.13 9.54 -0.45
CA LEU A 155 3.71 9.86 -0.41
C LEU A 155 3.29 10.75 -1.59
N VAL A 156 2.12 10.46 -2.14
CA VAL A 156 1.43 11.31 -3.09
C VAL A 156 0.10 11.73 -2.49
N ALA A 157 -0.04 13.02 -2.26
CA ALA A 157 -1.31 13.63 -1.85
C ALA A 157 -2.06 14.08 -3.10
N PHE A 158 -3.29 13.62 -3.29
CA PHE A 158 -4.09 14.01 -4.43
C PHE A 158 -5.48 14.50 -4.05
N ARG A 159 -6.02 15.37 -4.91
CA ARG A 159 -7.44 15.76 -4.99
C ARG A 159 -7.83 15.74 -6.47
N GLY A 160 -8.35 16.84 -7.01
CA GLY A 160 -8.44 17.02 -8.46
C GLY A 160 -7.10 17.08 -9.20
N LYS A 161 -5.98 17.12 -8.49
CA LYS A 161 -4.60 17.20 -8.99
C LYS A 161 -3.62 16.84 -7.87
N VAL A 162 -2.33 16.81 -8.19
CA VAL A 162 -1.24 16.66 -7.20
C VAL A 162 -0.45 17.96 -7.09
N ARG A 163 0.23 18.16 -5.95
CA ARG A 163 1.20 19.23 -5.74
C ARG A 163 2.61 18.65 -5.58
N LEU A 164 3.56 19.24 -6.29
CA LEU A 164 4.96 18.83 -6.33
C LEU A 164 5.87 19.98 -5.87
N GLY A 165 7.05 19.62 -5.35
CA GLY A 165 8.13 20.55 -5.08
C GLY A 165 8.81 21.04 -6.36
N GLY A 166 9.54 22.15 -6.27
CA GLY A 166 10.13 22.84 -7.44
C GLY A 166 11.35 22.17 -8.07
N ASP A 167 11.92 21.16 -7.41
CA ASP A 167 13.11 20.44 -7.88
C ASP A 167 12.78 19.04 -8.42
N VAL A 168 11.50 18.75 -8.67
CA VAL A 168 11.03 17.41 -9.07
C VAL A 168 11.15 17.22 -10.59
N ASP A 169 10.43 18.01 -11.37
CA ASP A 169 10.27 17.81 -12.82
C ASP A 169 10.89 18.95 -13.65
N GLY A 170 11.71 19.78 -13.01
CA GLY A 170 12.32 20.96 -13.64
C GLY A 170 11.36 22.13 -13.84
N LEU A 171 10.16 22.08 -13.25
CA LEU A 171 9.19 23.16 -13.22
C LEU A 171 9.05 23.73 -11.80
N GLU A 172 8.47 24.92 -11.70
CA GLU A 172 8.22 25.58 -10.41
C GLU A 172 7.37 24.71 -9.48
N ALA A 173 7.58 24.87 -8.17
CA ALA A 173 6.78 24.19 -7.16
C ALA A 173 5.30 24.54 -7.33
N GLY A 174 4.42 23.55 -7.28
CA GLY A 174 3.00 23.78 -7.48
C GLY A 174 2.28 22.55 -7.99
N CYS A 175 1.06 22.78 -8.46
CA CYS A 175 0.19 21.70 -8.90
C CYS A 175 0.41 21.40 -10.38
N ARG A 176 0.08 20.18 -10.78
CA ARG A 176 0.21 19.72 -12.16
C ARG A 176 -1.13 19.41 -12.80
N ASN A 177 -1.21 19.71 -14.09
CA ASN A 177 -2.25 19.22 -14.99
C ASN A 177 -1.96 17.77 -15.40
N ALA A 178 -2.94 17.13 -16.04
CA ALA A 178 -2.84 15.72 -16.45
C ALA A 178 -1.74 15.49 -17.51
N ASP A 179 -1.37 16.52 -18.27
CA ASP A 179 -0.24 16.49 -19.23
C ASP A 179 1.12 16.81 -18.57
N GLY A 180 1.15 17.08 -17.26
CA GLY A 180 2.35 17.47 -16.53
C GLY A 180 2.69 18.97 -16.56
N SER A 181 1.91 19.81 -17.25
CA SER A 181 2.10 21.26 -17.19
C SER A 181 1.73 21.83 -15.81
N VAL A 182 2.20 23.04 -15.50
CA VAL A 182 1.84 23.72 -14.24
C VAL A 182 0.37 24.14 -14.26
N ASN A 183 -0.39 23.75 -13.24
CA ASN A 183 -1.79 24.15 -13.07
C ASN A 183 -1.86 25.54 -12.42
N THR A 184 -2.39 26.51 -13.15
CA THR A 184 -2.49 27.93 -12.74
C THR A 184 -3.90 28.35 -12.32
N GLY A 185 -4.77 27.39 -11.98
CA GLY A 185 -6.17 27.66 -11.60
C GLY A 185 -7.15 27.40 -12.75
N ILE A 186 -8.12 28.30 -12.93
CA ILE A 186 -9.11 28.20 -14.02
C ILE A 186 -8.41 28.52 -15.35
N HIS A 187 -8.55 27.63 -16.32
CA HIS A 187 -7.98 27.82 -17.66
C HIS A 187 -8.56 29.07 -18.35
N GLU A 188 -7.76 29.73 -19.19
CA GLU A 188 -8.11 31.02 -19.81
C GLU A 188 -9.41 30.97 -20.63
N ASP A 189 -9.66 29.85 -21.31
CA ASP A 189 -10.88 29.63 -22.09
C ASP A 189 -12.17 29.68 -21.25
N PHE A 190 -12.07 29.33 -19.96
CA PHE A 190 -13.20 29.33 -19.03
C PHE A 190 -13.36 30.65 -18.27
N MET A 191 -12.43 31.60 -18.43
CA MET A 191 -12.48 32.88 -17.71
C MET A 191 -13.67 33.75 -18.15
N SER A 192 -14.11 33.64 -19.39
CA SER A 192 -15.32 34.33 -19.86
C SER A 192 -16.57 33.90 -19.06
N MET A 193 -16.68 32.61 -18.75
CA MET A 193 -17.75 32.05 -17.91
C MET A 193 -17.62 32.52 -16.46
N TYR A 194 -16.39 32.53 -15.92
CA TYR A 194 -16.11 33.07 -14.59
C TYR A 194 -16.58 34.52 -14.46
N TRP A 195 -16.26 35.38 -15.43
CA TRP A 195 -16.66 36.80 -15.41
C TRP A 195 -18.16 36.99 -15.66
N ALA A 196 -18.84 36.03 -16.28
CA ALA A 196 -20.30 36.05 -16.44
C ALA A 196 -21.06 35.72 -15.14
N LEU A 197 -20.42 35.08 -14.15
CA LEU A 197 -21.03 34.79 -12.86
C LEU A 197 -21.37 36.05 -12.07
N SER A 198 -22.44 35.99 -11.28
CA SER A 198 -22.76 37.05 -10.31
C SER A 198 -21.65 37.16 -9.25
N SER A 199 -21.55 38.33 -8.60
CA SER A 199 -20.59 38.53 -7.50
C SER A 199 -20.72 37.51 -6.38
N TYR A 200 -21.94 37.04 -6.11
CA TYR A 200 -22.21 36.00 -5.11
C TYR A 200 -21.48 34.69 -5.43
N TYR A 201 -21.60 34.19 -6.68
CA TYR A 201 -20.94 32.93 -7.07
C TYR A 201 -19.43 33.09 -7.24
N ARG A 202 -18.97 34.21 -7.81
CA ARG A 202 -17.52 34.47 -7.94
C ARG A 202 -16.82 34.47 -6.57
N ASN A 203 -17.44 35.04 -5.55
CA ASN A 203 -16.88 35.07 -4.19
C ASN A 203 -16.82 33.69 -3.51
N GLN A 204 -17.44 32.65 -4.07
CA GLN A 204 -17.33 31.27 -3.60
C GLN A 204 -16.23 30.48 -4.29
N ILE A 205 -15.63 31.03 -5.35
CA ILE A 205 -14.55 30.40 -6.09
C ILE A 205 -13.23 30.89 -5.49
N ASP A 206 -12.41 29.94 -5.03
CA ASP A 206 -11.05 30.22 -4.65
C ASP A 206 -10.16 30.01 -5.88
N LEU A 207 -9.30 30.98 -6.18
CA LEU A 207 -8.36 30.85 -7.29
C LEU A 207 -7.09 30.13 -6.84
N ASP A 208 -6.80 30.07 -5.54
CA ASP A 208 -5.75 29.23 -4.99
C ASP A 208 -6.31 27.87 -4.54
N THR A 209 -6.39 26.97 -5.52
CA THR A 209 -6.79 25.57 -5.33
C THR A 209 -5.59 24.64 -5.28
N CYS A 210 -4.37 25.19 -5.14
CA CYS A 210 -3.16 24.39 -5.08
C CYS A 210 -2.56 24.35 -3.68
N SER A 211 -2.48 25.50 -2.99
CA SER A 211 -1.78 25.60 -1.71
C SER A 211 -2.38 24.73 -0.60
N SER A 212 -3.68 24.42 -0.69
CA SER A 212 -4.36 23.54 0.26
C SER A 212 -4.14 22.04 0.00
N ILE A 213 -3.52 21.66 -1.11
CA ILE A 213 -3.11 20.28 -1.37
C ILE A 213 -1.72 20.09 -0.72
N PRO A 214 -1.53 19.10 0.16
CA PRO A 214 -0.22 18.78 0.69
C PRO A 214 0.78 18.50 -0.44
N GLU A 215 2.03 18.91 -0.25
CA GLU A 215 3.09 18.59 -1.21
C GLU A 215 3.43 17.09 -1.11
N SER A 216 3.56 16.44 -2.27
CA SER A 216 3.97 15.04 -2.36
C SER A 216 5.43 14.88 -1.95
N ARG A 217 5.76 13.82 -1.21
CA ARG A 217 7.11 13.56 -0.70
C ARG A 217 7.75 12.41 -1.47
N PRO A 218 8.99 12.58 -2.00
CA PRO A 218 9.69 11.51 -2.69
C PRO A 218 10.00 10.34 -1.75
N LEU A 219 10.41 9.20 -2.33
CA LEU A 219 10.93 8.07 -1.56
C LEU A 219 12.11 8.53 -0.69
N SER A 220 12.04 8.21 0.61
CA SER A 220 13.08 8.50 1.59
C SER A 220 13.21 7.38 2.63
N GLN A 221 14.40 7.27 3.22
CA GLN A 221 14.66 6.45 4.41
C GLN A 221 14.51 7.29 5.69
N ASP A 222 14.35 8.61 5.57
CA ASP A 222 14.14 9.50 6.71
C ASP A 222 12.71 9.37 7.23
N LYS A 223 12.56 8.52 8.25
CA LYS A 223 11.30 8.30 8.93
C LYS A 223 10.64 9.61 9.42
N GLY A 224 11.44 10.56 9.90
CA GLY A 224 10.94 11.83 10.44
C GLY A 224 10.25 12.65 9.36
N ASP A 225 10.92 12.81 8.20
CA ASP A 225 10.37 13.52 7.03
C ASP A 225 9.10 12.85 6.50
N ILE A 226 9.09 11.51 6.43
CA ILE A 226 7.91 10.76 5.98
C ILE A 226 6.74 10.91 6.95
N VAL A 227 6.98 10.78 8.26
CA VAL A 227 5.93 10.96 9.27
C VAL A 227 5.43 12.41 9.30
N GLU A 228 6.28 13.40 9.07
CA GLU A 228 5.86 14.79 8.89
C GLU A 228 4.97 14.95 7.64
N GLY A 229 5.37 14.35 6.53
CA GLY A 229 4.59 14.33 5.29
C GLY A 229 3.22 13.67 5.45
N ILE A 230 3.13 12.56 6.19
CA ILE A 230 1.86 11.92 6.52
C ILE A 230 1.04 12.84 7.45
N ASN A 231 1.66 13.47 8.44
CA ASN A 231 0.98 14.37 9.36
C ASN A 231 0.45 15.64 8.70
N SER A 232 0.99 16.06 7.55
CA SER A 232 0.51 17.21 6.79
C SER A 232 -0.75 16.91 5.96
N GLN A 233 -1.11 15.64 5.77
CA GLN A 233 -2.31 15.25 5.02
C GLN A 233 -3.57 15.87 5.64
N THR A 234 -4.40 16.46 4.77
CA THR A 234 -5.58 17.24 5.15
C THR A 234 -6.63 17.24 4.04
N ALA A 235 -7.87 17.04 4.45
CA ALA A 235 -9.04 17.17 3.59
C ALA A 235 -9.71 18.56 3.70
N LEU A 236 -8.97 19.58 4.16
CA LEU A 236 -9.45 20.95 4.31
C LEU A 236 -9.02 21.84 3.12
N GLY A 237 -9.53 23.07 3.10
CA GLY A 237 -9.22 24.05 2.06
C GLY A 237 -10.08 23.93 0.80
N SER A 238 -9.76 24.77 -0.17
CA SER A 238 -10.66 25.10 -1.29
C SER A 238 -10.49 24.19 -2.51
N ALA A 239 -9.39 23.42 -2.60
CA ALA A 239 -9.20 22.44 -3.66
C ALA A 239 -10.32 21.39 -3.64
N SER A 240 -10.76 20.94 -4.81
CA SER A 240 -11.89 19.99 -4.96
C SER A 240 -11.58 18.93 -6.02
N GLY A 241 -12.43 17.92 -6.12
CA GLY A 241 -12.29 16.81 -7.06
C GLY A 241 -11.50 15.64 -6.49
N THR A 242 -11.65 14.50 -7.16
CA THR A 242 -10.98 13.24 -6.84
C THR A 242 -10.46 12.65 -8.14
N VAL A 243 -9.22 12.94 -8.50
CA VAL A 243 -8.60 12.48 -9.75
C VAL A 243 -7.54 11.44 -9.41
N ILE A 244 -8.00 10.18 -9.28
CA ILE A 244 -7.20 9.06 -8.79
C ILE A 244 -6.04 8.76 -9.76
N SER A 245 -6.27 8.95 -11.06
CA SER A 245 -5.24 8.77 -12.10
C SER A 245 -3.98 9.59 -11.83
N GLU A 246 -4.11 10.85 -11.39
CA GLU A 246 -2.94 11.66 -11.05
C GLU A 246 -2.20 11.12 -9.82
N GLY A 247 -2.93 10.61 -8.82
CA GLY A 247 -2.32 9.95 -7.67
C GLY A 247 -1.46 8.75 -8.10
N ILE A 248 -2.02 7.88 -8.96
CA ILE A 248 -1.35 6.68 -9.46
C ILE A 248 -0.14 7.05 -10.34
N LYS A 249 -0.32 7.99 -11.28
CA LYS A 249 0.73 8.46 -12.20
C LYS A 249 1.95 8.98 -11.45
N TRP A 250 1.75 9.86 -10.47
CA TRP A 250 2.88 10.45 -9.75
C TRP A 250 3.53 9.46 -8.77
N ALA A 251 2.76 8.52 -8.23
CA ALA A 251 3.32 7.43 -7.43
C ALA A 251 4.14 6.45 -8.27
N ARG A 252 3.71 6.17 -9.51
CA ARG A 252 4.47 5.42 -10.50
C ARG A 252 5.82 6.08 -10.79
N HIS A 253 5.83 7.38 -11.03
CA HIS A 253 7.07 8.15 -11.17
C HIS A 253 7.97 8.09 -9.92
N MET A 254 7.41 8.09 -8.71
CA MET A 254 8.21 7.95 -7.48
C MET A 254 8.80 6.55 -7.29
N LEU A 255 8.16 5.50 -7.82
CA LEU A 255 8.55 4.09 -7.66
C LEU A 255 9.45 3.58 -8.78
N THR A 256 9.69 4.39 -9.81
CA THR A 256 10.58 4.09 -10.93
C THR A 256 11.85 4.95 -10.85
N PRO A 257 13.02 4.43 -11.27
CA PRO A 257 14.30 5.12 -11.10
C PRO A 257 14.50 6.29 -12.08
N GLU A 258 13.65 6.40 -13.10
CA GLU A 258 13.71 7.47 -14.09
C GLU A 258 13.21 8.81 -13.55
N ALA A 259 13.69 9.91 -14.15
CA ALA A 259 13.13 11.24 -13.89
C ALA A 259 11.59 11.22 -14.04
N PRO A 260 10.85 11.96 -13.21
CA PRO A 260 11.31 13.09 -12.39
C PRO A 260 11.84 12.72 -10.98
N TYR A 261 11.62 11.50 -10.50
CA TYR A 261 12.12 11.07 -9.19
C TYR A 261 13.20 10.00 -9.36
N THR A 262 14.42 10.27 -8.90
CA THR A 262 15.55 9.34 -9.06
C THR A 262 15.87 8.54 -7.79
N GLN A 263 14.99 8.58 -6.79
CA GLN A 263 15.22 7.97 -5.48
C GLN A 263 14.96 6.46 -5.48
N ALA A 264 14.14 5.96 -6.40
CA ALA A 264 13.79 4.54 -6.49
C ALA A 264 14.97 3.68 -6.99
N GLY A 265 15.07 2.44 -6.49
CA GLY A 265 16.03 1.45 -6.98
C GLY A 265 15.55 0.69 -8.22
N ASP A 266 16.32 -0.30 -8.69
CA ASP A 266 15.86 -1.21 -9.75
C ASP A 266 14.82 -2.19 -9.19
N LYS A 267 13.79 -2.53 -9.98
CA LYS A 267 12.74 -3.50 -9.60
C LYS A 267 13.24 -4.93 -9.40
N LYS A 268 14.45 -5.26 -9.86
CA LYS A 268 15.12 -6.54 -9.57
C LYS A 268 15.65 -6.60 -8.15
N ASP A 269 15.97 -5.44 -7.57
CA ASP A 269 16.54 -5.32 -6.23
C ASP A 269 15.46 -4.99 -5.20
N PHE A 270 14.49 -4.15 -5.59
CA PHE A 270 13.43 -3.65 -4.70
C PHE A 270 12.04 -4.10 -5.15
N ARG A 271 11.25 -4.58 -4.18
CA ARG A 271 9.82 -4.81 -4.38
C ARG A 271 9.10 -3.45 -4.33
N LYS A 272 8.36 -3.13 -5.39
CA LYS A 272 7.73 -1.82 -5.60
C LYS A 272 6.26 -1.88 -5.24
N ILE A 273 5.83 -1.05 -4.30
CA ILE A 273 4.49 -1.11 -3.73
C ILE A 273 3.82 0.25 -3.81
N MET A 274 2.62 0.27 -4.36
CA MET A 274 1.73 1.43 -4.33
C MET A 274 0.52 1.08 -3.47
N ILE A 275 0.21 1.90 -2.47
CA ILE A 275 -1.00 1.75 -1.66
C ILE A 275 -1.93 2.90 -2.01
N VAL A 276 -2.94 2.62 -2.82
CA VAL A 276 -3.97 3.58 -3.24
C VAL A 276 -5.11 3.54 -2.26
N LEU A 277 -5.44 4.67 -1.66
CA LEU A 277 -6.54 4.80 -0.73
C LEU A 277 -7.46 5.94 -1.14
N THR A 278 -8.76 5.63 -1.29
CA THR A 278 -9.82 6.60 -1.56
C THR A 278 -11.14 6.15 -0.95
N ASP A 279 -12.06 7.09 -0.75
CA ASP A 279 -13.40 6.84 -0.23
C ASP A 279 -14.49 6.79 -1.29
N GLY A 280 -14.13 6.94 -2.57
CA GLY A 280 -15.11 6.93 -3.64
C GLY A 280 -14.50 7.07 -5.02
N ASP A 281 -15.34 7.65 -5.88
CA ASP A 281 -15.24 7.60 -7.31
C ASP A 281 -14.22 8.64 -7.78
N THR A 282 -13.59 8.36 -8.92
CA THR A 282 -12.85 9.44 -9.56
C THR A 282 -13.85 10.43 -10.16
N GLU A 283 -13.86 11.66 -9.65
CA GLU A 283 -14.87 12.65 -10.01
C GLU A 283 -14.36 14.08 -10.15
N ASP A 284 -15.14 14.85 -10.92
CA ASP A 284 -14.92 16.26 -11.22
C ASP A 284 -16.00 17.16 -10.62
N GLY A 285 -16.78 16.65 -9.67
CA GLY A 285 -17.67 17.44 -8.82
C GLY A 285 -19.09 17.62 -9.31
N GLU A 286 -19.51 16.94 -10.39
CA GLU A 286 -20.87 17.08 -10.90
C GLU A 286 -21.70 15.80 -10.92
N CYS A 287 -21.14 14.67 -10.48
CA CYS A 287 -21.82 13.37 -10.49
C CYS A 287 -22.84 13.15 -9.37
N GLY A 288 -23.16 14.17 -8.57
CA GLY A 288 -24.13 14.04 -7.49
C GLY A 288 -23.48 13.97 -6.11
N GLY A 289 -24.25 13.56 -5.12
CA GLY A 289 -23.80 13.51 -3.74
C GLY A 289 -23.74 14.87 -3.03
N SER A 290 -23.28 14.84 -1.78
CA SER A 290 -23.26 15.99 -0.87
C SER A 290 -22.25 17.07 -1.27
N TYR A 291 -21.26 16.72 -2.11
CA TYR A 291 -20.17 17.61 -2.52
C TYR A 291 -20.34 18.15 -3.96
N ARG A 292 -21.46 17.84 -4.61
CA ARG A 292 -21.77 18.28 -5.97
C ARG A 292 -21.77 19.80 -6.09
N ALA A 293 -21.07 20.32 -7.11
CA ALA A 293 -21.18 21.72 -7.50
C ALA A 293 -22.48 22.01 -8.28
N SER A 294 -23.10 23.15 -7.97
CA SER A 294 -24.38 23.57 -8.56
C SER A 294 -24.26 24.67 -9.62
N PHE A 295 -23.04 25.16 -9.88
CA PHE A 295 -22.76 26.22 -10.83
C PHE A 295 -21.40 26.01 -11.50
N ARG A 296 -21.18 26.59 -12.67
CA ARG A 296 -19.93 26.51 -13.44
C ARG A 296 -19.46 27.92 -13.85
N PRO A 297 -18.14 28.21 -13.88
CA PRO A 297 -17.09 27.39 -13.28
C PRO A 297 -17.18 27.41 -11.75
N ASN A 298 -16.51 26.47 -11.10
CA ASN A 298 -16.40 26.34 -9.64
C ASN A 298 -14.99 25.80 -9.30
N ASN A 299 -14.65 25.51 -8.04
CA ASN A 299 -13.29 25.06 -7.68
C ASN A 299 -12.88 23.72 -8.33
N TYR A 300 -13.82 22.86 -8.73
CA TYR A 300 -13.50 21.64 -9.48
C TYR A 300 -12.95 21.95 -10.88
N TRP A 301 -13.27 23.12 -11.46
CA TRP A 301 -12.77 23.61 -12.75
C TRP A 301 -11.30 24.05 -12.71
N THR A 302 -10.59 23.65 -11.65
CA THR A 302 -9.16 23.79 -11.50
C THR A 302 -8.47 22.43 -11.40
N ASN A 303 -9.20 21.32 -11.54
CA ASN A 303 -8.60 19.98 -11.54
C ASN A 303 -7.60 19.81 -12.71
N ALA A 304 -6.90 18.68 -12.74
CA ALA A 304 -5.82 18.42 -13.68
C ALA A 304 -6.25 18.45 -15.16
N TYR A 305 -7.54 18.23 -15.47
CA TYR A 305 -8.10 18.23 -16.83
C TYR A 305 -8.71 19.58 -17.19
N TYR A 306 -9.50 20.19 -16.31
CA TYR A 306 -9.99 21.56 -16.57
C TYR A 306 -8.84 22.57 -16.62
N GLY A 307 -7.76 22.35 -15.87
CA GLY A 307 -6.56 23.19 -15.91
C GLY A 307 -5.79 23.16 -17.25
N MET A 308 -6.07 22.18 -18.12
CA MET A 308 -5.58 22.12 -19.51
C MET A 308 -6.68 22.50 -20.53
N GLY A 309 -7.81 23.03 -20.08
CA GLY A 309 -8.95 23.37 -20.95
C GLY A 309 -9.80 22.18 -21.39
N VAL A 310 -9.61 20.99 -20.81
CA VAL A 310 -10.38 19.79 -21.14
C VAL A 310 -11.60 19.68 -20.24
N ASP A 311 -12.78 20.06 -20.75
CA ASP A 311 -14.07 19.98 -20.04
C ASP A 311 -14.90 18.73 -20.37
N THR A 312 -14.38 17.86 -21.24
CA THR A 312 -15.02 16.60 -21.61
C THR A 312 -14.66 15.45 -20.66
N ALA A 313 -13.65 15.63 -19.80
CA ALA A 313 -13.19 14.64 -18.85
C ALA A 313 -14.09 14.60 -17.60
N HIS A 314 -15.29 14.06 -17.78
CA HIS A 314 -16.35 14.05 -16.78
C HIS A 314 -16.36 12.72 -16.00
N CYS A 315 -16.96 12.75 -14.80
CA CYS A 315 -17.14 11.60 -13.89
C CYS A 315 -18.15 10.53 -14.38
N GLN A 316 -18.36 10.42 -15.70
CA GLN A 316 -19.24 9.40 -16.27
C GLN A 316 -18.67 8.00 -16.02
N ASP A 317 -19.53 7.05 -15.67
CA ASP A 317 -19.15 5.64 -15.56
C ASP A 317 -18.52 5.12 -16.85
N GLY A 318 -17.23 4.79 -16.76
CA GLY A 318 -16.43 4.33 -17.89
C GLY A 318 -15.94 5.43 -18.82
N GLY A 319 -16.14 6.71 -18.45
CA GLY A 319 -15.62 7.89 -19.12
C GLY A 319 -14.13 8.11 -18.92
N VAL A 320 -13.64 9.28 -19.35
CA VAL A 320 -12.20 9.61 -19.43
C VAL A 320 -11.47 9.38 -18.11
N LEU A 321 -12.00 9.89 -16.99
CA LEU A 321 -11.34 9.74 -15.68
C LEU A 321 -11.16 8.27 -15.27
N ASN A 322 -12.15 7.43 -15.53
CA ASN A 322 -12.08 5.99 -15.24
C ASN A 322 -11.07 5.30 -16.19
N GLN A 323 -11.06 5.65 -17.48
CA GLN A 323 -10.11 5.08 -18.43
C GLN A 323 -8.68 5.45 -18.09
N ASP A 324 -8.42 6.72 -17.74
CA ASP A 324 -7.09 7.20 -17.40
C ASP A 324 -6.59 6.60 -16.07
N MET A 325 -7.50 6.40 -15.10
CA MET A 325 -7.19 5.66 -13.87
C MET A 325 -6.76 4.22 -14.17
N LEU A 326 -7.49 3.52 -15.02
CA LEU A 326 -7.15 2.15 -15.42
C LEU A 326 -5.85 2.09 -16.24
N ALA A 327 -5.63 3.07 -17.12
CA ALA A 327 -4.42 3.17 -17.95
C ALA A 327 -3.18 3.39 -17.10
N GLU A 328 -3.18 4.36 -16.17
CA GLU A 328 -2.04 4.63 -15.28
C GLU A 328 -1.77 3.45 -14.34
N ALA A 329 -2.82 2.77 -13.85
CA ALA A 329 -2.64 1.56 -13.07
C ALA A 329 -2.01 0.43 -13.89
N GLN A 330 -2.37 0.30 -15.18
CA GLN A 330 -1.75 -0.68 -16.06
C GLN A 330 -0.28 -0.36 -16.32
N LEU A 331 0.05 0.90 -16.60
CA LEU A 331 1.45 1.34 -16.76
C LEU A 331 2.29 1.02 -15.51
N ALA A 332 1.75 1.29 -14.31
CA ALA A 332 2.44 0.97 -13.06
C ALA A 332 2.67 -0.54 -12.90
N LYS A 333 1.65 -1.37 -13.22
CA LYS A 333 1.78 -2.84 -13.18
C LYS A 333 2.81 -3.35 -14.18
N ASP A 334 2.88 -2.79 -15.38
CA ASP A 334 3.85 -3.16 -16.42
C ASP A 334 5.30 -2.82 -16.00
N GLU A 335 5.46 -1.77 -15.20
CA GLU A 335 6.73 -1.41 -14.58
C GLU A 335 7.11 -2.31 -13.40
N GLY A 336 6.22 -3.20 -12.96
CA GLY A 336 6.45 -4.14 -11.86
C GLY A 336 6.02 -3.62 -10.50
N ILE A 337 5.14 -2.63 -10.46
CA ILE A 337 4.57 -2.08 -9.21
C ILE A 337 3.35 -2.91 -8.79
N GLU A 338 3.37 -3.36 -7.53
CA GLU A 338 2.24 -4.02 -6.89
C GLU A 338 1.30 -2.96 -6.29
N ILE A 339 0.06 -2.90 -6.77
CA ILE A 339 -0.93 -1.93 -6.34
C ILE A 339 -1.87 -2.59 -5.34
N PHE A 340 -1.83 -2.13 -4.10
CA PHE A 340 -2.85 -2.37 -3.10
C PHE A 340 -3.90 -1.28 -3.17
N ALA A 341 -5.14 -1.66 -3.48
CA ALA A 341 -6.26 -0.74 -3.58
C ALA A 341 -7.14 -0.86 -2.34
N ILE A 342 -7.21 0.21 -1.55
CA ILE A 342 -8.06 0.33 -0.37
C ILE A 342 -9.20 1.26 -0.71
N ARG A 343 -10.41 0.75 -0.58
CA ARG A 343 -11.62 1.54 -0.74
C ARG A 343 -12.41 1.49 0.56
N PHE A 344 -12.91 2.63 1.03
CA PHE A 344 -13.73 2.67 2.23
C PHE A 344 -15.04 3.42 2.03
N GLY A 345 -16.06 3.10 2.84
CA GLY A 345 -17.37 3.74 2.77
C GLY A 345 -18.33 3.12 1.73
N VAL A 346 -19.20 3.94 1.14
CA VAL A 346 -20.30 3.52 0.23
C VAL A 346 -20.08 4.13 -1.16
N SER A 347 -20.14 3.29 -2.19
CA SER A 347 -19.81 3.53 -3.60
C SER A 347 -20.60 2.52 -4.41
N ASP A 348 -20.70 2.72 -5.71
CA ASP A 348 -21.49 1.84 -6.55
C ASP A 348 -20.70 0.62 -7.06
N ASN A 349 -21.34 -0.21 -7.89
CA ASN A 349 -20.71 -1.40 -8.43
C ASN A 349 -19.60 -1.09 -9.45
N THR A 350 -19.70 0.04 -10.15
CA THR A 350 -18.70 0.53 -11.10
C THR A 350 -17.41 0.86 -10.34
N ASP A 351 -17.48 1.64 -9.27
CA ASP A 351 -16.29 2.05 -8.49
C ASP A 351 -15.60 0.87 -7.83
N ILE A 352 -16.39 -0.02 -7.24
CA ILE A 352 -15.89 -1.27 -6.66
C ILE A 352 -15.18 -2.10 -7.73
N SER A 353 -15.72 -2.15 -8.96
CA SER A 353 -15.11 -2.86 -10.08
C SER A 353 -13.80 -2.21 -10.53
N LEU A 354 -13.75 -0.87 -10.61
CA LEU A 354 -12.56 -0.12 -10.98
C LEU A 354 -11.44 -0.29 -9.96
N MET A 355 -11.75 -0.17 -8.67
CA MET A 355 -10.78 -0.36 -7.58
C MET A 355 -10.21 -1.78 -7.58
N LYS A 356 -11.02 -2.79 -7.90
CA LYS A 356 -10.53 -4.18 -8.09
C LYS A 356 -9.63 -4.33 -9.32
N GLN A 357 -9.91 -3.62 -10.41
CA GLN A 357 -9.11 -3.70 -11.65
C GLN A 357 -7.75 -3.02 -11.53
N ILE A 358 -7.64 -1.92 -10.76
CA ILE A 358 -6.34 -1.29 -10.52
C ILE A 358 -5.47 -2.13 -9.58
N ALA A 359 -6.08 -2.88 -8.65
CA ALA A 359 -5.34 -3.72 -7.72
C ALA A 359 -4.54 -4.82 -8.46
N SER A 360 -3.32 -5.10 -8.01
CA SER A 360 -2.47 -6.16 -8.57
C SER A 360 -2.87 -7.56 -8.10
N SER A 361 -4.18 -7.80 -7.95
CA SER A 361 -4.69 -9.07 -7.45
C SER A 361 -4.41 -10.21 -8.43
N LYS A 362 -4.11 -11.40 -7.90
CA LYS A 362 -3.97 -12.59 -8.75
C LYS A 362 -5.29 -12.92 -9.43
N ALA A 363 -5.22 -13.54 -10.61
CA ALA A 363 -6.41 -13.95 -11.34
C ALA A 363 -7.34 -14.81 -10.47
N GLY A 364 -8.59 -14.36 -10.29
CA GLY A 364 -9.60 -15.04 -9.47
C GLY A 364 -9.53 -14.74 -7.97
N THR A 365 -8.66 -13.83 -7.51
CA THR A 365 -8.58 -13.39 -6.11
C THR A 365 -8.87 -11.89 -5.98
N ASN A 366 -8.95 -11.42 -4.74
CA ASN A 366 -8.93 -10.00 -4.37
C ASN A 366 -7.81 -9.76 -3.35
N ASP A 367 -6.66 -10.42 -3.49
CA ASP A 367 -5.61 -10.40 -2.47
C ASP A 367 -4.93 -9.02 -2.31
N HIS A 368 -5.07 -8.14 -3.32
CA HIS A 368 -4.58 -6.75 -3.28
C HIS A 368 -5.71 -5.70 -3.23
N TYR A 369 -6.97 -6.12 -3.17
CA TYR A 369 -8.11 -5.23 -3.02
C TYR A 369 -8.70 -5.38 -1.62
N PHE A 370 -8.87 -4.26 -0.92
CA PHE A 370 -9.44 -4.22 0.41
C PHE A 370 -10.64 -3.29 0.45
N ASP A 371 -11.77 -3.86 0.82
CA ASP A 371 -12.99 -3.12 1.14
C ASP A 371 -13.02 -2.87 2.65
N ALA A 372 -13.15 -1.60 3.04
CA ALA A 372 -13.30 -1.14 4.41
C ALA A 372 -14.70 -0.48 4.54
N PRO A 373 -15.76 -1.25 4.81
CA PRO A 373 -17.13 -0.72 4.90
C PRO A 373 -17.27 0.42 5.90
N SER A 374 -16.43 0.44 6.94
CA SER A 374 -16.30 1.51 7.91
C SER A 374 -14.91 2.11 7.90
N VAL A 375 -14.82 3.42 8.17
CA VAL A 375 -13.54 4.10 8.41
C VAL A 375 -12.71 3.44 9.51
N TYR A 376 -13.36 2.80 10.48
CA TYR A 376 -12.71 2.09 11.58
C TYR A 376 -12.04 0.77 11.17
N ASP A 377 -12.30 0.28 9.95
CA ASP A 377 -11.65 -0.92 9.41
C ASP A 377 -10.27 -0.60 8.80
N ILE A 378 -9.97 0.68 8.52
CA ILE A 378 -8.73 1.13 7.87
C ILE A 378 -7.47 0.60 8.60
N PRO A 379 -7.34 0.73 9.94
CA PRO A 379 -6.15 0.21 10.63
C PRO A 379 -5.95 -1.29 10.44
N ASP A 380 -7.02 -2.08 10.42
CA ASP A 380 -6.93 -3.53 10.23
C ASP A 380 -6.61 -3.92 8.78
N VAL A 381 -7.05 -3.12 7.80
CA VAL A 381 -6.61 -3.27 6.41
C VAL A 381 -5.10 -3.03 6.28
N PHE A 382 -4.57 -1.97 6.87
CA PHE A 382 -3.12 -1.70 6.83
C PHE A 382 -2.31 -2.80 7.54
N LYS A 383 -2.81 -3.34 8.65
CA LYS A 383 -2.20 -4.53 9.27
C LYS A 383 -2.15 -5.70 8.30
N LYS A 384 -3.25 -6.00 7.58
CA LYS A 384 -3.29 -7.07 6.57
C LYS A 384 -2.29 -6.84 5.45
N ILE A 385 -2.16 -5.61 4.94
CA ILE A 385 -1.14 -5.25 3.94
C ILE A 385 0.25 -5.47 4.51
N GLY A 386 0.53 -5.00 5.73
CA GLY A 386 1.80 -5.26 6.42
C GLY A 386 2.15 -6.76 6.46
N LYS A 387 1.16 -7.64 6.71
CA LYS A 387 1.39 -9.11 6.65
C LYS A 387 1.80 -9.59 5.27
N GLN A 388 1.27 -9.00 4.20
CA GLN A 388 1.62 -9.36 2.82
C GLN A 388 2.94 -8.75 2.35
N LEU A 389 3.39 -7.67 3.00
CA LEU A 389 4.67 -7.03 2.74
C LEU A 389 5.83 -7.77 3.41
N GLY A 390 5.57 -8.37 4.59
CA GLY A 390 6.52 -9.25 5.24
C GLY A 390 6.81 -10.45 4.34
N TRP A 391 8.09 -10.75 4.14
CA TRP A 391 8.50 -11.83 3.26
C TRP A 391 9.54 -12.71 3.92
N ARG A 392 9.61 -13.95 3.44
CA ARG A 392 10.66 -14.89 3.83
C ARG A 392 11.98 -14.40 3.26
N LEU A 393 12.95 -14.13 4.13
CA LEU A 393 14.31 -13.81 3.74
C LEU A 393 15.00 -15.11 3.34
N LEU A 394 15.56 -15.14 2.13
CA LEU A 394 16.39 -16.25 1.68
C LEU A 394 17.78 -16.05 2.30
N ASN A 395 18.14 -16.95 3.22
CA ASN A 395 19.48 -17.02 3.82
C ASN A 395 20.39 -17.91 2.98
#